data_AF-A0A9E0VIA0-F1
#
_entry.id   AF-A0A9E0VIA0-F1
#
_cell.length_a   1.000
_cell.length_b   1.000
_cell.length_c   1.000
_cell.angle_alpha   90.00
_cell.angle_beta   90.00
_cell.angle_gamma   90.00
#
_symmetry.space_group_name_H-M   'P 1'
#
loop_
_entity.id
_entity.type
_entity.pdbx_description
1 polymer ?
#
loop_
_entity_poly.entity_id
_entity_poly.type
_entity_poly.pdbx_seq_one_letter_code
_entity_poly.pdbx_strand_id
1 'polypeptide(L)'
;MVVNEELETRIHEIFDNGEYRHGRFISYAEPNDIINLLKSIPSREDKVKEFYQTFNQVVNDKPTKLTEDTIRLRLNLIQEELDELADSLDFAKFNDKYQTKSNITFEIDQDLTKAFDAVLDLQYVLSGTIVSLGMANIFEEGFDEVHRSNMSKSFNKFEDAEGESAGLFMTKGIKTRIESSPNGKYILQRIEDNKTIKPSTYSPANLQPILDKV
;
A
#
# COMPACT_ATOMS: atom_id res chain seq x y z
N MET A 1 -12.87 -6.11 6.06
CA MET A 1 -13.22 -5.59 7.39
C MET A 1 -13.82 -6.74 8.18
N VAL A 2 -13.16 -7.19 9.24
CA VAL A 2 -13.80 -8.13 10.17
C VAL A 2 -14.71 -7.29 11.03
N VAL A 3 -16.02 -7.47 10.90
CA VAL A 3 -16.99 -6.81 11.77
C VAL A 3 -16.94 -7.59 13.10
N ASN A 4 -16.50 -6.94 14.16
CA ASN A 4 -16.58 -7.52 15.51
C ASN A 4 -17.94 -7.20 16.13
N GLU A 5 -18.32 -7.90 17.20
CA GLU A 5 -19.62 -7.71 17.87
C GLU A 5 -19.90 -6.25 18.26
N GLU A 6 -18.85 -5.50 18.61
CA GLU A 6 -18.95 -4.07 18.94
C GLU A 6 -19.33 -3.23 17.72
N LEU A 7 -18.70 -3.47 16.56
CA LEU A 7 -19.03 -2.78 15.32
C LEU A 7 -20.42 -3.20 14.80
N GLU A 8 -20.81 -4.46 14.94
CA GLU A 8 -22.17 -4.93 14.63
C GLU A 8 -23.20 -4.19 15.49
N THR A 9 -22.97 -4.10 16.80
CA THR A 9 -23.87 -3.39 17.72
C THR A 9 -24.05 -1.93 17.30
N ARG A 10 -22.96 -1.23 16.97
CA ARG A 10 -23.00 0.18 16.55
C ARG A 10 -23.67 0.37 15.18
N ILE A 11 -23.55 -0.59 14.27
CA ILE A 11 -24.31 -0.60 13.01
C ILE A 11 -25.81 -0.69 13.29
N HIS A 12 -26.22 -1.61 14.16
CA HIS A 12 -27.64 -1.76 14.55
C HIS A 12 -28.19 -0.48 15.20
N GLU A 13 -27.46 0.14 16.12
CA GLU A 13 -27.86 1.41 16.74
C GLU A 13 -28.12 2.53 15.72
N ILE A 14 -27.29 2.62 14.68
CA ILE A 14 -27.40 3.66 13.66
C ILE A 14 -28.54 3.34 12.69
N PHE A 15 -28.59 2.11 12.16
CA PHE A 15 -29.46 1.79 11.03
C PHE A 15 -30.86 1.31 11.45
N ASP A 16 -31.02 0.71 12.63
CA ASP A 16 -32.31 0.22 13.11
C ASP A 16 -33.12 1.32 13.83
N ASN A 17 -32.54 2.51 14.00
CA ASN A 17 -33.31 3.69 14.37
C ASN A 17 -34.18 4.12 13.18
N GLY A 18 -35.48 3.91 13.25
CA GLY A 18 -36.37 4.13 12.12
C GLY A 18 -37.83 3.76 12.40
N GLU A 19 -38.65 3.80 11.36
CA GLU A 19 -40.04 3.35 11.45
C GLU A 19 -40.54 2.73 10.14
N TYR A 20 -41.59 1.91 10.23
CA TYR A 20 -42.27 1.39 9.06
C TYR A 20 -43.30 2.40 8.53
N ARG A 21 -43.14 2.84 7.27
CA ARG A 21 -44.14 3.59 6.51
C ARG A 21 -44.51 2.84 5.23
N HIS A 22 -45.81 2.66 5.00
CA HIS A 22 -46.34 2.00 3.79
C HIS A 22 -45.70 0.63 3.50
N GLY A 23 -45.45 -0.17 4.55
CA GLY A 23 -44.83 -1.50 4.43
C GLY A 23 -43.32 -1.49 4.16
N ARG A 24 -42.64 -0.34 4.24
CA ARG A 24 -41.19 -0.22 4.13
C ARG A 24 -40.60 0.37 5.41
N PHE A 25 -39.48 -0.18 5.87
CA PHE A 25 -38.70 0.43 6.94
C PHE A 25 -37.94 1.64 6.40
N ILE A 26 -37.98 2.75 7.14
CA ILE A 26 -37.24 3.98 6.86
C ILE A 26 -36.31 4.20 8.04
N SER A 27 -35.01 4.11 7.79
CA SER A 27 -33.97 4.45 8.77
C SER A 27 -33.80 5.97 8.88
N TYR A 28 -33.57 6.43 10.11
CA TYR A 28 -33.23 7.80 10.46
C TYR A 28 -31.73 7.99 10.72
N ALA A 29 -30.87 7.08 10.22
CA ALA A 29 -29.42 7.21 10.29
C ALA A 29 -28.97 8.57 9.72
N GLU A 30 -28.33 9.39 10.56
CA GLU A 30 -27.79 10.67 10.10
C GLU A 30 -26.43 10.45 9.42
N PRO A 31 -26.09 11.22 8.37
CA PRO A 31 -24.81 11.08 7.67
C PRO A 31 -23.59 11.17 8.59
N ASN A 32 -23.66 11.98 9.65
CA ASN A 32 -22.57 12.11 10.63
C ASN A 32 -22.38 10.86 11.48
N ASP A 33 -23.44 10.11 11.79
CA ASP A 33 -23.33 8.86 12.56
C ASP A 33 -22.57 7.82 11.75
N ILE A 34 -22.85 7.74 10.45
CA ILE A 34 -22.14 6.86 9.51
C ILE A 34 -20.67 7.27 9.41
N ILE A 35 -20.38 8.57 9.28
CA ILE A 35 -18.99 9.07 9.22
C ILE A 35 -18.23 8.74 10.51
N ASN A 36 -18.85 8.93 11.67
CA ASN A 36 -18.24 8.64 12.97
C ASN A 36 -18.03 7.13 13.17
N LEU A 37 -18.95 6.29 12.70
CA LEU A 37 -18.77 4.85 12.65
C LEU A 37 -17.53 4.49 11.81
N LEU A 38 -17.43 5.02 10.59
CA LEU A 38 -16.31 4.73 9.71
C LEU A 38 -14.97 5.16 10.31
N LYS A 39 -14.92 6.36 10.91
CA LYS A 39 -13.71 6.90 11.58
C LYS A 39 -13.28 6.11 12.82
N SER A 40 -14.20 5.36 13.42
CA SER A 40 -13.91 4.60 14.64
C SER A 40 -13.37 3.19 14.38
N ILE A 41 -13.36 2.75 13.12
CA ILE A 41 -12.78 1.46 12.76
C ILE A 41 -11.25 1.63 12.81
N PRO A 42 -10.54 0.91 13.70
CA PRO A 42 -9.11 1.10 13.86
C PRO A 42 -8.36 0.67 12.60
N SER A 43 -7.51 1.57 12.10
CA SER A 43 -6.53 1.27 11.06
C SER A 43 -5.44 0.29 11.56
N ARG A 44 -4.55 -0.14 10.67
CA ARG A 44 -3.37 -0.93 11.09
C ARG A 44 -2.51 -0.11 12.04
N GLU A 45 -2.30 1.15 11.71
CA GLU A 45 -1.49 2.09 12.47
C GLU A 45 -2.11 2.41 13.84
N ASP A 46 -3.45 2.43 13.97
CA ASP A 46 -4.13 2.58 15.26
C ASP A 46 -3.84 1.40 16.20
N LYS A 47 -3.90 0.17 15.68
CA LYS A 47 -3.58 -1.04 16.45
C LYS A 47 -2.11 -1.05 16.89
N VAL A 48 -1.20 -0.63 16.02
CA VAL A 48 0.23 -0.53 16.37
C VAL A 48 0.47 0.61 17.37
N LYS A 49 -0.27 1.72 17.27
CA LYS A 49 -0.22 2.81 18.24
C LYS A 49 -0.64 2.34 19.63
N GLU A 50 -1.73 1.57 19.74
CA GLU A 50 -2.17 0.94 20.99
C GLU A 50 -1.07 0.03 21.58
N PHE A 51 -0.46 -0.82 20.75
CA PHE A 51 0.69 -1.63 21.15
C PHE A 51 1.84 -0.75 21.64
N TYR A 52 2.20 0.31 20.92
CA TYR A 52 3.33 1.17 21.30
C TYR A 52 3.09 1.90 22.61
N GLN A 53 1.87 2.38 22.85
CA GLN A 53 1.47 2.95 24.13
C GLN A 53 1.56 1.93 25.26
N THR A 54 1.10 0.70 25.02
CA THR A 54 1.14 -0.39 26.01
C THR A 54 2.57 -0.80 26.36
N PHE A 55 3.46 -0.85 25.37
CA PHE A 55 4.84 -1.31 25.51
C PHE A 55 5.87 -0.17 25.57
N ASN A 56 5.42 1.05 25.87
CA ASN A 56 6.25 2.25 26.06
C ASN A 56 7.23 2.53 24.90
N GLN A 57 6.79 2.30 23.66
CA GLN A 57 7.52 2.65 22.44
C GLN A 57 7.22 4.10 22.02
N VAL A 58 8.03 4.63 21.10
CA VAL A 58 7.89 6.02 20.62
C VAL A 58 6.63 6.17 19.76
N VAL A 59 5.75 7.07 20.20
CA VAL A 59 4.55 7.49 19.45
C VAL A 59 4.61 9.00 19.27
N ASN A 60 4.41 9.47 18.04
CA ASN A 60 4.21 10.89 17.76
C ASN A 60 2.84 11.09 17.13
N ASP A 61 2.21 12.23 17.38
CA ASP A 61 0.89 12.57 16.80
C ASP A 61 1.00 13.48 15.56
N LYS A 62 2.22 13.89 15.22
CA LYS A 62 2.53 14.71 14.05
C LYS A 62 3.90 14.36 13.46
N PRO A 63 4.18 14.68 12.18
CA PRO A 63 5.45 14.43 11.52
C PRO A 63 6.63 14.90 12.36
N THR A 64 7.46 13.96 12.79
CA THR A 64 8.52 14.21 13.77
C THR A 64 9.83 13.56 13.32
N LYS A 65 10.93 14.30 13.49
CA LYS A 65 12.28 13.74 13.34
C LYS A 65 12.58 12.81 14.51
N LEU A 66 12.98 11.59 14.20
CA LEU A 66 13.34 10.58 15.20
C LEU A 66 14.76 10.79 15.72
N THR A 67 15.03 10.27 16.92
CA THR A 67 16.40 10.16 17.46
C THR A 67 17.17 9.05 16.73
N GLU A 68 18.51 9.07 16.83
CA GLU A 68 19.34 8.03 16.23
C GLU A 68 18.98 6.62 16.73
N ASP A 69 18.76 6.47 18.04
CA ASP A 69 18.40 5.18 18.64
C ASP A 69 17.07 4.65 18.11
N THR A 70 16.07 5.52 17.97
CA THR A 70 14.77 5.13 17.41
C THR A 70 14.90 4.77 15.92
N ILE A 71 15.66 5.54 15.14
CA ILE A 71 15.92 5.22 13.73
C ILE A 71 16.60 3.85 13.62
N ARG A 72 17.64 3.61 14.41
CA ARG A 72 18.38 2.34 14.43
C ARG A 72 17.47 1.17 14.77
N LEU A 73 16.66 1.31 15.82
CA LEU A 73 15.70 0.28 16.22
C LEU A 73 14.69 -0.02 15.10
N ARG A 74 14.09 1.01 14.50
CA ARG A 74 13.10 0.83 13.42
C ARG A 74 13.70 0.14 12.20
N LEU A 75 14.88 0.58 11.76
CA LEU A 75 15.56 -0.02 10.59
C LEU A 75 16.00 -1.46 10.85
N ASN A 76 16.48 -1.78 12.05
CA ASN A 76 16.86 -3.14 12.41
C ASN A 76 15.66 -4.09 12.36
N LEU A 77 14.51 -3.69 12.93
CA LEU A 77 13.30 -4.51 12.91
C LEU A 77 12.77 -4.71 11.48
N ILE A 78 12.75 -3.65 10.65
CA ILE A 78 12.37 -3.80 9.24
C ILE A 78 13.30 -4.78 8.51
N GLN A 79 14.60 -4.71 8.79
CA GLN A 79 15.56 -5.60 8.16
C GLN A 79 15.36 -7.06 8.60
N GLU A 80 15.09 -7.29 9.89
CA GLU A 80 14.78 -8.61 10.44
C GLU A 80 13.56 -9.23 9.74
N GLU A 81 12.41 -8.54 9.71
CA GLU A 81 11.20 -9.07 9.05
C GLU A 81 11.36 -9.21 7.52
N LEU A 82 12.19 -8.37 6.90
CA LEU A 82 12.51 -8.49 5.48
C LEU A 82 13.33 -9.75 5.19
N ASP A 83 14.29 -10.08 6.07
CA ASP A 83 15.09 -11.30 5.95
C ASP A 83 14.19 -12.55 6.15
N GLU A 84 13.25 -12.51 7.11
CA GLU A 84 12.26 -13.58 7.29
C GLU A 84 11.33 -13.73 6.08
N LEU A 85 10.88 -12.62 5.49
CA LEU A 85 10.12 -12.65 4.25
C LEU A 85 10.95 -13.28 3.13
N ALA A 86 12.20 -12.87 2.97
CA ALA A 86 13.08 -13.42 1.93
C ALA A 86 13.26 -14.95 2.10
N ASP A 87 13.43 -15.43 3.33
CA ASP A 87 13.52 -16.85 3.64
C ASP A 87 12.21 -17.59 3.35
N SER A 88 11.06 -17.03 3.74
CA SER A 88 9.73 -17.61 3.47
C SER A 88 9.41 -17.71 1.96
N LEU A 89 10.01 -16.85 1.15
CA LEU A 89 9.88 -16.83 -0.31
C LEU A 89 10.99 -17.62 -1.02
N ASP A 90 11.82 -18.36 -0.27
CA ASP A 90 12.96 -19.10 -0.81
C ASP A 90 13.91 -18.23 -1.65
N PHE A 91 14.05 -16.94 -1.33
CA PHE A 91 14.77 -15.98 -2.16
C PHE A 91 16.24 -16.37 -2.42
N ALA A 92 16.88 -17.02 -1.46
CA ALA A 92 18.24 -17.54 -1.59
C ALA A 92 18.41 -18.53 -2.77
N LYS A 93 17.33 -19.19 -3.22
CA LYS A 93 17.32 -20.09 -4.39
C LYS A 93 17.42 -19.34 -5.72
N PHE A 94 17.11 -18.04 -5.77
CA PHE A 94 17.09 -17.21 -6.98
C PHE A 94 18.27 -16.24 -7.10
N ASN A 95 19.10 -16.10 -6.06
CA ASN A 95 20.20 -15.13 -6.04
C ASN A 95 21.53 -15.83 -6.36
N ASP A 96 22.07 -15.54 -7.55
CA ASP A 96 23.24 -16.16 -8.19
C ASP A 96 24.54 -16.09 -7.34
N LYS A 97 24.55 -15.32 -6.26
CA LYS A 97 25.64 -15.24 -5.28
C LYS A 97 25.93 -16.58 -4.58
N TYR A 98 25.00 -17.54 -4.58
CA TYR A 98 25.16 -18.84 -3.90
C TYR A 98 25.23 -20.06 -4.84
N GLN A 99 25.43 -19.87 -6.16
CA GLN A 99 25.61 -20.88 -7.21
C GLN A 99 25.29 -22.34 -6.86
N THR A 100 24.34 -22.95 -7.57
CA THR A 100 24.65 -24.22 -8.24
C THR A 100 24.23 -24.20 -9.70
N LYS A 101 25.18 -24.65 -10.52
CA LYS A 101 25.06 -24.96 -11.93
C LYS A 101 23.84 -25.83 -12.24
N SER A 102 23.38 -25.68 -13.49
CA SER A 102 22.74 -26.70 -14.35
C SER A 102 21.31 -27.16 -14.03
N ASN A 103 20.40 -26.92 -14.97
CA ASN A 103 19.30 -27.79 -15.41
C ASN A 103 18.48 -28.54 -14.34
N ILE A 104 18.29 -27.96 -13.15
CA ILE A 104 17.36 -28.46 -12.15
C ILE A 104 16.21 -27.46 -12.09
N THR A 105 15.04 -27.90 -12.54
CA THR A 105 13.79 -27.20 -12.26
C THR A 105 13.52 -27.36 -10.77
N PHE A 106 13.68 -26.29 -10.00
CA PHE A 106 13.19 -26.26 -8.62
C PHE A 106 11.68 -26.08 -8.67
N GLU A 107 10.92 -27.03 -8.11
CA GLU A 107 9.54 -26.77 -7.77
C GLU A 107 9.54 -25.86 -6.53
N ILE A 108 8.89 -24.71 -6.65
CA ILE A 108 8.66 -23.82 -5.52
C ILE A 108 7.51 -24.44 -4.70
N ASP A 109 7.86 -25.08 -3.59
CA ASP A 109 6.89 -25.51 -2.58
C ASP A 109 6.79 -24.42 -1.50
N GLN A 110 6.15 -23.31 -1.88
CA GLN A 110 6.03 -22.15 -1.00
C GLN A 110 5.01 -22.44 0.11
N ASP A 111 5.47 -22.45 1.35
CA ASP A 111 4.59 -22.46 2.51
C ASP A 111 3.87 -21.11 2.63
N LEU A 112 2.63 -21.07 2.11
CA LEU A 112 1.80 -19.87 2.11
C LEU A 112 1.51 -19.35 3.52
N THR A 113 1.53 -20.21 4.54
CA THR A 113 1.30 -19.78 5.92
C THR A 113 2.49 -18.97 6.41
N LYS A 114 3.71 -19.47 6.21
CA LYS A 114 4.94 -18.73 6.58
C LYS A 114 5.11 -17.44 5.77
N ALA A 115 4.81 -17.49 4.47
CA ALA A 115 4.86 -16.29 3.64
C ALA A 115 3.84 -15.25 4.10
N PHE A 116 2.65 -15.67 4.53
CA PHE A 116 1.64 -14.75 5.05
C PHE A 116 2.05 -14.13 6.39
N ASP A 117 2.60 -14.94 7.30
CA ASP A 117 3.15 -14.51 8.59
C ASP A 117 4.22 -13.42 8.41
N ALA A 118 5.24 -13.70 7.60
CA ALA A 118 6.32 -12.75 7.34
C ALA A 118 5.87 -11.45 6.65
N VAL A 119 4.87 -11.51 5.76
CA VAL A 119 4.28 -10.30 5.17
C VAL A 119 3.51 -9.48 6.21
N LEU A 120 2.81 -10.13 7.15
CA LEU A 120 2.10 -9.45 8.24
C LEU A 120 3.09 -8.78 9.20
N ASP A 121 4.15 -9.48 9.59
CA ASP A 121 5.15 -8.94 10.51
C ASP A 121 5.92 -7.77 9.89
N LEU A 122 6.30 -7.87 8.61
CA LEU A 122 6.89 -6.76 7.87
C LEU A 122 5.94 -5.55 7.81
N GLN A 123 4.64 -5.78 7.56
CA GLN A 123 3.65 -4.71 7.61
C GLN A 123 3.52 -4.12 9.02
N TYR A 124 3.61 -4.93 10.08
CA TYR A 124 3.48 -4.49 11.46
C TYR A 124 4.66 -3.57 11.86
N VAL A 125 5.90 -3.94 11.54
CA VAL A 125 7.09 -3.11 11.83
C VAL A 125 7.15 -1.85 10.96
N LEU A 126 6.64 -1.91 9.72
CA LEU A 126 6.47 -0.73 8.86
C LEU A 126 5.46 0.25 9.46
N SER A 127 4.30 -0.26 9.90
CA SER A 127 3.26 0.52 10.60
C SER A 127 3.83 1.14 11.88
N GLY A 128 4.70 0.42 12.59
CA GLY A 128 5.42 0.93 13.75
C GLY A 128 6.34 2.12 13.45
N THR A 129 6.98 2.12 12.29
CA THR A 129 7.79 3.24 11.82
C THR A 129 6.93 4.45 11.48
N ILE A 130 5.77 4.23 10.85
CA ILE A 130 4.79 5.28 10.52
C ILE A 130 4.25 5.95 11.80
N VAL A 131 3.91 5.15 12.81
CA VAL A 131 3.46 5.62 14.14
C VAL A 131 4.58 6.40 14.84
N SER A 132 5.82 5.88 14.81
CA SER A 132 6.97 6.57 15.40
C SER A 132 7.19 7.93 14.75
N LEU A 133 7.06 8.04 13.42
CA LEU A 133 7.20 9.29 12.67
C LEU A 133 6.03 10.26 12.89
N GLY A 134 4.94 9.81 13.51
CA GLY A 134 3.72 10.58 13.68
C GLY A 134 3.00 10.89 12.39
N MET A 135 3.04 9.96 11.45
CA MET A 135 2.41 10.08 10.13
C MET A 135 1.13 9.23 10.01
N ALA A 136 0.70 8.52 11.06
CA ALA A 136 -0.42 7.58 11.00
C ALA A 136 -1.72 8.22 10.46
N ASN A 137 -2.06 9.43 10.88
CA ASN A 137 -3.28 10.14 10.48
C ASN A 137 -3.27 10.65 9.02
N ILE A 138 -2.10 10.72 8.39
CA ILE A 138 -1.94 11.19 7.00
C ILE A 138 -1.40 10.10 6.08
N PHE A 139 -1.15 8.90 6.61
CA PHE A 139 -0.50 7.83 5.86
C PHE A 139 -1.37 7.33 4.70
N GLU A 140 -2.67 7.14 4.94
CA GLU A 140 -3.62 6.71 3.89
C GLU A 140 -3.67 7.72 2.74
N GLU A 141 -3.74 9.02 3.05
CA GLU A 141 -3.74 10.07 2.02
C GLU A 141 -2.40 10.09 1.25
N GLY A 142 -1.28 9.91 1.95
CA GLY A 142 0.04 9.78 1.32
C GLY A 142 0.12 8.56 0.40
N PHE A 143 -0.44 7.42 0.82
CA PHE A 143 -0.50 6.19 0.03
C PHE A 143 -1.36 6.39 -1.23
N ASP A 144 -2.53 7.03 -1.10
CA ASP A 144 -3.41 7.36 -2.22
C ASP A 144 -2.72 8.25 -3.25
N GLU A 145 -1.95 9.25 -2.81
CA GLU A 145 -1.20 10.13 -3.71
C GLU A 145 -0.07 9.38 -4.44
N VAL A 146 0.63 8.47 -3.75
CA VAL A 146 1.62 7.58 -4.37
C VAL A 146 0.94 6.64 -5.37
N HIS A 147 -0.23 6.09 -5.02
CA HIS A 147 -1.00 5.22 -5.90
C HIS A 147 -1.46 5.97 -7.15
N ARG A 148 -2.04 7.17 -7.02
CA ARG A 148 -2.43 8.05 -8.13
C ARG A 148 -1.25 8.34 -9.06
N SER A 149 -0.10 8.72 -8.51
CA SER A 149 1.13 8.94 -9.26
C SER A 149 1.59 7.69 -10.01
N ASN A 150 1.55 6.52 -9.37
CA ASN A 150 1.88 5.25 -10.01
C ASN A 150 0.91 4.90 -11.14
N MET A 151 -0.39 5.09 -10.94
CA MET A 151 -1.42 4.83 -11.95
C MET A 151 -1.34 5.81 -13.13
N SER A 152 -0.80 7.02 -12.93
CA SER A 152 -0.53 7.98 -14.01
C SER A 152 0.59 7.56 -14.97
N LYS A 153 1.29 6.44 -14.69
CA LYS A 153 2.29 5.84 -15.58
C LYS A 153 1.67 4.97 -16.69
N SER A 154 0.36 5.02 -16.85
CA SER A 154 -0.39 4.25 -17.84
C SER A 154 -1.27 5.14 -18.71
N PHE A 155 -1.67 4.63 -19.87
CA PHE A 155 -2.59 5.28 -20.81
C PHE A 155 -3.98 4.63 -20.73
N ASN A 156 -5.01 5.43 -20.97
CA ASN A 156 -6.40 4.98 -21.05
C ASN A 156 -6.79 4.52 -22.46
N LYS A 157 -6.03 4.95 -23.47
CA LYS A 157 -6.30 4.69 -24.88
C LYS A 157 -5.02 4.21 -25.56
N PHE A 158 -5.17 3.31 -26.52
CA PHE A 158 -4.04 2.77 -27.27
C PHE A 158 -3.37 3.87 -28.11
N GLU A 159 -4.17 4.76 -28.71
CA GLU A 159 -3.71 5.83 -29.59
C GLU A 159 -2.78 6.82 -28.87
N ASP A 160 -3.04 7.10 -27.59
CA ASP A 160 -2.18 7.95 -26.77
C ASP A 160 -0.81 7.28 -26.54
N ALA A 161 -0.80 5.97 -26.30
CA ALA A 161 0.42 5.17 -26.12
C ALA A 161 1.21 5.04 -27.44
N GLU A 162 0.51 4.87 -28.57
CA GLU A 162 1.11 4.83 -29.90
C GLU A 162 1.76 6.17 -30.28
N GLY A 163 1.07 7.28 -30.00
CA GLY A 163 1.61 8.63 -30.21
C GLY A 163 2.90 8.88 -29.41
N GLU A 164 2.90 8.53 -28.11
CA GLU A 164 4.09 8.68 -27.27
C GLU A 164 5.24 7.75 -27.73
N SER A 165 4.93 6.51 -28.11
CA SER A 165 5.90 5.56 -28.67
C SER A 165 6.58 6.11 -29.92
N ALA A 166 5.80 6.62 -30.87
CA ALA A 166 6.32 7.22 -32.09
C ALA A 166 7.19 8.46 -31.78
N GLY A 167 6.75 9.32 -30.85
CA GLY A 167 7.52 10.48 -30.40
C GLY A 167 8.88 10.11 -29.79
N LEU A 168 8.92 9.08 -28.94
CA LEU A 168 10.15 8.57 -28.33
C LEU A 168 11.14 8.02 -29.36
N PHE A 169 10.64 7.28 -30.36
CA PHE A 169 11.47 6.78 -31.44
C PHE A 169 12.05 7.92 -32.28
N MET A 170 11.21 8.88 -32.70
CA MET A 170 11.63 9.98 -33.57
C MET A 170 12.61 10.95 -32.89
N THR A 171 12.44 11.21 -31.58
CA THR A 171 13.26 12.21 -30.86
C THR A 171 14.48 11.61 -30.18
N LYS A 172 14.41 10.35 -29.74
CA LYS A 172 15.46 9.73 -28.91
C LYS A 172 15.96 8.39 -29.46
N GLY A 173 15.39 7.88 -30.55
CA GLY A 173 15.72 6.55 -31.08
C GLY A 173 15.31 5.39 -30.18
N ILE A 174 14.47 5.63 -29.17
CA ILE A 174 14.07 4.61 -28.20
C ILE A 174 12.97 3.75 -28.82
N LYS A 175 13.22 2.44 -28.92
CA LYS A 175 12.22 1.46 -29.37
C LYS A 175 11.41 0.96 -28.18
N THR A 176 10.10 0.96 -28.33
CA THR A 176 9.17 0.58 -27.27
C THR A 176 8.16 -0.45 -27.73
N ARG A 177 7.58 -1.17 -26.78
CA ARG A 177 6.41 -2.04 -26.94
C ARG A 177 5.26 -1.47 -26.11
N ILE A 178 4.06 -1.50 -26.68
CA ILE A 178 2.82 -1.21 -25.95
C ILE A 178 2.29 -2.53 -25.39
N GLU A 179 1.98 -2.56 -24.09
CA GLU A 179 1.33 -3.70 -23.44
C GLU A 179 -0.02 -3.29 -22.88
N SER A 180 -1.06 -4.08 -23.17
CA SER A 180 -2.38 -3.92 -22.57
C SER A 180 -2.46 -4.65 -21.24
N SER A 181 -2.93 -3.98 -20.20
CA SER A 181 -3.22 -4.57 -18.90
C SER A 181 -4.65 -5.14 -18.85
N PRO A 182 -4.93 -6.18 -18.04
CA PRO A 182 -6.28 -6.75 -17.90
C PRO A 182 -7.37 -5.75 -17.47
N ASN A 183 -6.99 -4.66 -16.83
CA ASN A 183 -7.88 -3.58 -16.41
C ASN A 183 -8.11 -2.50 -17.49
N GLY A 184 -7.77 -2.78 -18.76
CA GLY A 184 -8.03 -1.89 -19.89
C GLY A 184 -7.09 -0.68 -19.97
N LYS A 185 -5.94 -0.72 -19.29
CA LYS A 185 -4.86 0.29 -19.40
C LYS A 185 -3.80 -0.15 -20.41
N TYR A 186 -2.98 0.79 -20.85
CA TYR A 186 -1.80 0.51 -21.66
C TYR A 186 -0.55 1.05 -20.99
N ILE A 187 0.57 0.35 -21.12
CA ILE A 187 1.89 0.83 -20.69
C ILE A 187 2.87 0.79 -21.86
N LEU A 188 3.90 1.64 -21.80
CA LEU A 188 5.03 1.57 -22.70
C LEU A 188 6.21 0.94 -21.99
N GLN A 189 6.81 -0.08 -22.58
CA GLN A 189 8.06 -0.67 -22.12
C GLN A 189 9.15 -0.48 -23.16
N ARG A 190 10.36 -0.17 -22.70
CA ARG A 190 11.54 -0.15 -23.58
C ARG A 190 11.91 -1.59 -23.95
N ILE A 191 12.15 -1.84 -25.24
CA ILE A 191 12.46 -3.20 -25.74
C ILE A 191 13.82 -3.71 -25.22
N GLU A 192 14.76 -2.82 -24.93
CA GLU A 192 16.13 -3.16 -24.51
C GLU A 192 16.18 -3.86 -23.14
N ASP A 193 15.36 -3.44 -22.19
CA ASP A 193 15.44 -3.86 -20.78
C ASP A 193 14.07 -4.10 -20.12
N ASN A 194 12.99 -4.08 -20.90
CA ASN A 194 11.60 -4.21 -20.45
C ASN A 194 11.18 -3.17 -19.40
N LYS A 195 11.92 -2.06 -19.28
CA LYS A 195 11.60 -1.03 -18.30
C LYS A 195 10.38 -0.22 -18.75
N THR A 196 9.40 -0.11 -17.86
CA THR A 196 8.24 0.79 -18.08
C THR A 196 8.70 2.24 -18.21
N ILE A 197 8.27 2.89 -19.28
CA ILE A 197 8.52 4.30 -19.58
C ILE A 197 7.38 5.13 -18.98
N LYS A 198 7.76 6.24 -18.33
CA LYS A 198 6.81 7.23 -17.84
C LYS A 198 6.26 8.03 -19.03
N PRO A 199 4.94 8.10 -19.22
CA PRO A 199 4.34 8.91 -20.28
C PRO A 199 4.58 10.40 -20.05
N SER A 200 4.42 11.22 -21.09
CA SER A 200 4.45 12.69 -20.96
C SER A 200 3.37 13.23 -20.02
N THR A 201 2.25 12.51 -19.88
CA THR A 201 1.15 12.80 -18.95
C THR A 201 1.40 12.35 -17.51
N TYR A 202 2.55 11.72 -17.23
CA TYR A 202 2.93 11.27 -15.88
C TYR A 202 2.89 12.44 -14.90
N SER A 203 2.24 12.20 -13.76
CA SER A 203 2.14 13.16 -12.67
C SER A 203 2.86 12.59 -11.44
N PRO A 204 4.00 13.16 -11.03
CA PRO A 204 4.71 12.69 -9.84
C PRO A 204 3.90 12.92 -8.57
N ALA A 205 4.19 12.11 -7.54
CA ALA A 205 3.57 12.24 -6.24
C ALA A 205 4.00 13.56 -5.58
N ASN A 206 3.05 14.30 -5.00
CA ASN A 206 3.30 15.52 -4.26
C ASN A 206 2.88 15.38 -2.79
N LEU A 207 3.84 15.00 -1.93
CA LEU A 207 3.56 14.64 -0.53
C LEU A 207 3.67 15.81 0.46
N GLN A 208 4.35 16.90 0.10
CA GLN A 208 4.55 18.03 1.02
C GLN A 208 3.23 18.63 1.52
N PRO A 209 2.23 18.88 0.66
CA PRO A 209 0.95 19.43 1.12
C PRO A 209 0.20 18.52 2.09
N ILE A 210 0.47 17.21 2.07
CA ILE A 210 -0.14 16.23 2.99
C ILE A 210 0.56 16.30 4.35
N LEU A 211 1.90 16.39 4.35
CA LEU A 211 2.70 16.58 5.56
C LEU A 211 2.36 17.89 6.29
N ASP A 212 1.98 18.93 5.55
CA ASP A 212 1.69 20.26 6.11
C ASP A 212 0.28 20.37 6.73
N LYS A 213 -0.56 19.32 6.68
CA LYS A 213 -1.93 19.33 7.23
C LYS A 213 -2.00 19.19 8.75
N VAL A 214 -0.89 18.89 9.40
CA VAL A 214 -0.81 18.34 10.77
C VAL A 214 0.15 19.10 11.67
#